data_AF-A0A2A6M7W1-F1
#
_entry.id   AF-A0A2A6M7W1-F1
#
_cell.length_a   1.000
_cell.length_b   1.000
_cell.length_c   1.000
_cell.angle_alpha   90.00
_cell.angle_beta   90.00
_cell.angle_gamma   90.00
#
_symmetry.space_group_name_H-M   'P 1'
#
loop_
_entity.id
_entity.type
_entity.pdbx_description
1 polymer ?
#
loop_
_entity_poly.entity_id
_entity_poly.type
_entity_poly.pdbx_seq_one_letter_code
_entity_poly.pdbx_strand_id
1 'polypeptide(L)'
;MKSGRAEQYKGRSSAAEIAYGMNAAARNAKRLIHDAELLFENGRYPTALSIAILAIEEAGKISILRGLSVAPDDKTLIAAWRDYRTRRTLLGSLLSLRAKALAPSMI
;
A
#
# COMPACT_ATOMS: atom_id res chain seq x y z
N MET A 1 -7.87 -14.80 23.52
CA MET A 1 -8.00 -14.92 22.05
C MET A 1 -6.61 -15.05 21.45
N LYS A 2 -6.33 -16.11 20.67
CA LYS A 2 -5.01 -16.27 20.03
C LYS A 2 -4.83 -15.19 18.97
N SER A 3 -3.82 -14.35 19.15
CA SER A 3 -3.32 -13.40 18.15
C SER A 3 -3.13 -14.13 16.82
N GLY A 4 -3.87 -13.73 15.79
CA GLY A 4 -3.76 -14.30 14.46
C GLY A 4 -2.34 -14.07 13.94
N ARG A 5 -1.50 -15.11 13.97
CA ARG A 5 -0.21 -15.12 13.29
C ARG A 5 -0.47 -14.74 11.84
N ALA A 6 0.07 -13.61 11.40
CA ALA A 6 0.06 -13.22 10.00
C ALA A 6 0.54 -14.42 9.17
N GLU A 7 -0.28 -14.87 8.22
CA GLU A 7 -0.03 -16.10 7.46
C GLU A 7 1.42 -16.12 6.97
N GLN A 8 2.09 -17.23 7.28
CA GLN A 8 3.47 -17.49 6.93
C GLN A 8 3.62 -17.48 5.41
N TYR A 9 4.74 -16.94 4.90
CA TYR A 9 5.05 -16.95 3.47
C TYR A 9 5.04 -18.39 2.93
N LYS A 10 4.07 -18.70 2.05
CA LYS A 10 3.83 -20.06 1.50
C LYS A 10 4.62 -20.36 0.22
N GLY A 11 5.51 -19.47 -0.20
CA GLY A 11 6.25 -19.58 -1.46
C GLY A 11 5.99 -18.40 -2.40
N ARG A 12 6.60 -18.43 -3.59
CA ARG A 12 6.43 -17.40 -4.63
C ARG A 12 4.98 -17.38 -5.10
N SER A 13 4.32 -16.23 -4.95
CA SER A 13 3.04 -16.00 -5.63
C SER A 13 3.26 -16.03 -7.14
N SER A 14 2.36 -16.70 -7.86
CA SER A 14 2.36 -16.69 -9.32
C SER A 14 2.11 -15.27 -9.85
N ALA A 15 2.54 -15.00 -11.08
CA ALA A 15 2.27 -13.72 -11.74
C ALA A 15 0.75 -13.41 -11.80
N ALA A 16 -0.08 -14.44 -11.96
CA ALA A 16 -1.53 -14.32 -11.96
C ALA A 16 -2.09 -13.87 -10.59
N GLU A 17 -1.61 -14.45 -9.49
CA GLU A 17 -2.00 -14.05 -8.13
C GLU A 17 -1.55 -12.62 -7.80
N ILE A 18 -0.35 -12.24 -8.22
CA ILE A 18 0.15 -10.88 -8.06
C ILE A 18 -0.73 -9.89 -8.83
N ALA A 19 -1.03 -10.18 -10.10
CA ALA A 19 -1.91 -9.34 -10.93
C ALA A 19 -3.32 -9.24 -10.33
N TYR A 20 -3.86 -10.34 -9.80
CA TYR A 20 -5.13 -10.34 -9.08
C TYR A 20 -5.09 -9.41 -7.86
N GLY A 21 -4.03 -9.51 -7.05
CA GLY A 21 -3.82 -8.64 -5.89
C GLY A 21 -3.72 -7.16 -6.28
N MET A 22 -3.00 -6.83 -7.35
CA MET A 22 -2.87 -5.46 -7.86
C MET A 22 -4.24 -4.90 -8.29
N ASN A 23 -5.03 -5.70 -9.00
CA ASN A 23 -6.37 -5.30 -9.44
C ASN A 23 -7.32 -5.13 -8.25
N ALA A 24 -7.23 -6.00 -7.24
CA ALA A 24 -8.02 -5.89 -6.01
C ALA A 24 -7.66 -4.61 -5.23
N ALA A 25 -6.37 -4.33 -5.06
CA ALA A 25 -5.88 -3.11 -4.41
C ALA A 25 -6.37 -1.84 -5.13
N ALA A 26 -6.31 -1.82 -6.46
CA ALA A 26 -6.80 -0.70 -7.27
C ALA A 26 -8.32 -0.47 -7.11
N ARG A 27 -9.13 -1.55 -7.11
CA ARG A 27 -10.58 -1.44 -6.88
C ARG A 27 -10.88 -0.93 -5.46
N ASN A 28 -10.18 -1.44 -4.46
CA ASN A 28 -10.35 -1.01 -3.07
C ASN A 28 -10.01 0.48 -2.90
N ALA A 29 -8.88 0.93 -3.43
CA ALA A 29 -8.49 2.33 -3.37
C ALA A 29 -9.54 3.25 -3.99
N LYS A 30 -10.07 2.90 -5.18
CA LYS A 30 -11.13 3.68 -5.86
C LYS A 30 -12.41 3.75 -5.03
N ARG A 31 -12.86 2.62 -4.47
CA ARG A 31 -14.04 2.59 -3.60
C ARG A 31 -13.83 3.45 -2.35
N LEU A 32 -12.69 3.29 -1.69
CA LEU A 32 -12.40 4.01 -0.44
C LEU A 32 -12.31 5.53 -0.66
N ILE A 33 -11.67 6.01 -1.72
CA ILE A 33 -11.61 7.46 -1.96
C ILE A 33 -12.99 8.03 -2.23
N HIS A 34 -13.85 7.31 -2.97
CA HIS A 34 -15.23 7.72 -3.19
C HIS A 34 -16.04 7.76 -1.87
N ASP A 35 -15.88 6.76 -1.01
CA ASP A 35 -16.50 6.75 0.32
C ASP A 35 -16.00 7.95 1.16
N ALA A 36 -14.72 8.30 1.06
CA ALA A 36 -14.14 9.47 1.74
C ALA A 36 -14.69 10.80 1.23
N GLU A 37 -14.89 10.94 -0.09
CA GLU A 37 -15.50 12.12 -0.73
C GLU A 37 -16.92 12.34 -0.20
N LEU A 38 -17.76 11.29 -0.19
CA LEU A 38 -19.11 11.36 0.34
C LEU A 38 -19.14 11.80 1.81
N LEU A 39 -18.22 11.26 2.63
CA LEU A 39 -18.09 11.66 4.03
C LEU A 39 -17.63 13.10 4.20
N PHE A 40 -16.72 13.55 3.33
CA PHE A 40 -16.21 14.92 3.34
C PHE A 40 -17.32 15.92 3.00
N GLU A 41 -18.09 15.67 1.94
CA GLU A 41 -19.23 16.49 1.52
C GLU A 41 -20.32 16.58 2.59
N ASN A 42 -20.46 15.54 3.42
CA ASN A 42 -21.39 15.51 4.56
C ASN A 42 -20.78 16.03 5.88
N GLY A 43 -19.63 16.72 5.82
CA GLY A 43 -19.00 17.35 6.99
C GLY A 43 -18.36 16.37 7.99
N ARG A 44 -18.21 15.09 7.64
CA ARG A 44 -17.64 14.05 8.51
C ARG A 44 -16.13 13.98 8.39
N TYR A 45 -15.45 15.12 8.55
CA TYR A 45 -14.04 15.29 8.18
C TYR A 45 -13.05 14.31 8.84
N PRO A 46 -13.12 14.00 10.16
CA PRO A 46 -12.16 13.05 10.76
C PRO A 46 -12.27 11.64 10.17
N THR A 47 -13.50 11.20 9.88
CA THR A 47 -13.77 9.91 9.25
C THR A 47 -13.35 9.93 7.79
N ALA A 48 -13.70 10.98 7.04
CA ALA A 48 -13.28 11.17 5.66
C ALA A 48 -11.75 11.07 5.50
N LEU A 49 -11.00 11.76 6.38
CA LEU A 49 -9.54 11.70 6.40
C LEU A 49 -9.02 10.27 6.66
N SER A 50 -9.59 9.57 7.62
CA SER A 50 -9.18 8.20 7.95
C SER A 50 -9.40 7.23 6.78
N ILE A 51 -10.51 7.39 6.07
CA ILE A 51 -10.82 6.58 4.87
C ILE A 51 -9.93 6.97 3.68
N ALA A 52 -9.65 8.25 3.49
CA ALA A 52 -8.75 8.72 2.43
C ALA A 52 -7.31 8.19 2.63
N ILE A 53 -6.83 8.15 3.88
CA ILE A 53 -5.54 7.54 4.21
C ILE A 53 -5.54 6.04 3.84
N LEU A 54 -6.61 5.32 4.19
CA LEU A 54 -6.75 3.91 3.83
C LEU A 54 -6.76 3.70 2.31
N ALA A 55 -7.39 4.59 1.55
CA ALA A 55 -7.38 4.55 0.08
C ALA A 55 -5.95 4.67 -0.49
N ILE A 56 -5.15 5.58 0.06
CA ILE A 56 -3.73 5.77 -0.30
C ILE A 56 -2.93 4.51 0.03
N GLU A 57 -3.14 3.92 1.21
CA GLU A 57 -2.47 2.67 1.61
C GLU A 57 -2.78 1.52 0.65
N GLU A 58 -4.05 1.35 0.25
CA GLU A 58 -4.43 0.32 -0.73
C GLU A 58 -3.79 0.58 -2.11
N ALA A 59 -3.80 1.82 -2.60
CA ALA A 59 -3.16 2.17 -3.87
C ALA A 59 -1.65 1.87 -3.85
N GLY A 60 -0.99 2.15 -2.72
CA GLY A 60 0.43 1.89 -2.50
C GLY A 60 0.83 0.41 -2.57
N LYS A 61 -0.08 -0.53 -2.31
CA LYS A 61 0.22 -1.97 -2.41
C LYS A 61 0.57 -2.42 -3.83
N ILE A 62 0.12 -1.69 -4.86
CA ILE A 62 0.37 -2.01 -6.26
C ILE A 62 1.86 -1.97 -6.59
N SER A 63 2.60 -0.97 -6.09
CA SER A 63 4.05 -0.86 -6.33
C SER A 63 4.83 -1.97 -5.65
N ILE A 64 4.41 -2.37 -4.43
CA ILE A 64 5.03 -3.47 -3.69
C ILE A 64 4.78 -4.81 -4.39
N LEU A 65 3.54 -5.08 -4.81
CA LEU A 65 3.17 -6.29 -5.57
C LEU A 65 3.93 -6.38 -6.89
N ARG A 66 4.09 -5.25 -7.60
CA ARG A 66 4.96 -5.19 -8.78
C ARG A 66 6.42 -5.52 -8.44
N GLY A 67 6.94 -5.00 -7.33
CA GLY A 67 8.27 -5.34 -6.84
C GLY A 67 8.45 -6.84 -6.58
N LEU A 68 7.43 -7.49 -6.00
CA LEU A 68 7.42 -8.94 -5.79
C LEU A 68 7.49 -9.73 -7.11
N SER A 69 6.84 -9.27 -8.18
CA SER A 69 6.86 -9.98 -9.47
C SER A 69 8.21 -9.96 -10.19
N VAL A 70 9.06 -8.98 -9.89
CA VAL A 70 10.36 -8.78 -10.57
C VAL A 70 11.56 -9.03 -9.65
N ALA A 71 11.33 -9.55 -8.45
CA ALA A 71 12.40 -9.82 -7.49
C ALA A 71 13.38 -10.85 -8.09
N PRO A 72 14.67 -10.49 -8.23
CA PRO A 72 15.66 -11.34 -8.90
C PRO A 72 16.07 -12.55 -8.05
N ASP A 73 15.89 -12.47 -6.73
CA ASP A 73 16.32 -13.46 -5.76
C ASP A 73 15.37 -13.50 -4.54
N ASP A 74 15.48 -14.58 -3.77
CA ASP A 74 14.61 -14.82 -2.61
C ASP A 74 14.84 -13.84 -1.45
N LYS A 75 16.05 -13.26 -1.31
CA LYS A 75 16.34 -12.26 -0.28
C LYS A 75 15.59 -10.97 -0.58
N THR A 76 15.62 -10.52 -1.83
CA THR A 76 14.86 -9.35 -2.31
C THR A 76 13.36 -9.57 -2.19
N LEU A 77 12.89 -10.79 -2.49
CA LEU A 77 11.49 -11.18 -2.38
C LEU A 77 10.99 -11.15 -0.92
N ILE A 78 11.75 -11.69 0.03
CA ILE A 78 11.42 -11.67 1.46
C ILE A 78 11.36 -10.22 1.98
N ALA A 79 12.29 -9.36 1.54
CA ALA A 79 12.28 -7.94 1.89
C ALA A 79 11.02 -7.23 1.39
N ALA A 80 10.67 -7.39 0.11
CA ALA A 80 9.46 -6.83 -0.47
C ALA A 80 8.18 -7.37 0.19
N TRP A 81 8.17 -8.65 0.59
CA TRP A 81 7.02 -9.25 1.29
C TRP A 81 6.87 -8.72 2.72
N ARG A 82 7.98 -8.43 3.41
CA ARG A 82 7.95 -7.74 4.70
C ARG A 82 7.39 -6.32 4.55
N ASP A 83 7.78 -5.61 3.51
CA ASP A 83 7.30 -4.25 3.24
C ASP A 83 5.80 -4.25 2.92
N TYR A 84 5.31 -5.25 2.17
CA TYR A 84 3.88 -5.48 1.90
C TYR A 84 3.05 -5.65 3.19
N ARG A 85 3.56 -6.42 4.16
CA ARG A 85 2.84 -6.68 5.42
C ARG A 85 2.93 -5.54 6.42
N THR A 86 3.94 -4.69 6.31
CA THR A 86 4.15 -3.61 7.26
C THR A 86 3.35 -2.38 6.84
N ARG A 87 2.17 -2.20 7.46
CA ARG A 87 1.28 -1.04 7.22
C ARG A 87 1.97 0.33 7.34
N ARG A 88 3.02 0.42 8.18
CA ARG A 88 3.73 1.66 8.51
C ARG A 88 4.62 2.20 7.38
N THR A 89 5.04 1.36 6.43
CA THR A 89 6.08 1.71 5.46
C THR A 89 5.58 2.60 4.33
N LEU A 90 4.29 2.55 3.98
CA LEU A 90 3.73 3.25 2.82
C LEU A 90 3.59 4.78 3.03
N LEU A 91 3.12 5.20 4.21
CA LEU A 91 3.07 6.62 4.57
C LEU A 91 4.48 7.22 4.72
N GLY A 92 5.41 6.49 5.34
CA GLY A 92 6.80 6.95 5.52
C GLY A 92 7.59 7.07 4.22
N SER A 93 7.39 6.16 3.26
CA SER A 93 8.06 6.21 1.96
C SER A 93 7.44 7.23 1.02
N LEU A 94 6.12 7.44 1.03
CA LEU A 94 5.48 8.54 0.28
C LEU A 94 5.87 9.92 0.83
N LEU A 95 5.96 10.07 2.16
CA LEU A 95 6.44 11.31 2.78
C LEU A 95 7.93 11.55 2.48
N SER A 96 8.77 10.51 2.44
CA SER A 96 10.19 10.67 2.10
C SER A 96 10.42 10.95 0.62
N LEU A 97 9.64 10.35 -0.29
CA LEU A 97 9.64 10.69 -1.73
C LEU A 97 9.19 12.13 -1.97
N ARG A 98 8.15 12.61 -1.25
CA ARG A 98 7.69 14.01 -1.36
C ARG A 98 8.66 15.00 -0.74
N ALA A 99 9.30 14.67 0.38
CA ALA A 99 10.36 15.50 0.98
C ALA A 99 11.57 15.65 0.05
N LYS A 100 11.92 14.60 -0.70
CA LYS A 100 13.01 14.64 -1.68
C LYS A 100 12.63 15.37 -2.97
N ALA A 101 11.35 15.31 -3.38
CA ALA A 101 10.83 16.06 -4.52
C ALA A 101 10.59 17.57 -4.23
N LEU A 102 10.36 17.93 -2.96
CA LEU A 102 10.21 19.32 -2.50
C LEU A 102 11.53 19.99 -2.10
N ALA A 103 12.66 19.30 -2.26
CA ALA A 103 14.00 19.86 -2.08
C ALA A 103 14.71 20.09 -3.44
N PRO A 104 14.22 20.92 -4.36
CA PRO A 104 15.08 21.43 -5.41
C PRO A 104 16.01 22.50 -4.82
N SER A 105 17.31 22.23 -4.93
CA SER A 105 18.44 23.17 -4.84
C SER A 105 18.53 24.03 -3.58
N MET A 106 19.26 23.54 -2.58
CA MET A 106 20.26 24.37 -1.91
C MET A 106 21.62 23.74 -2.18
N ILE A 107 22.42 24.50 -2.93
CA ILE A 107 23.88 24.37 -3.05
C ILE A 107 24.49 24.47 -1.66
#